data_AF-A0A2E7TR23-F1
#
_entry.id   AF-A0A2E7TR23-F1
#
_cell.length_a   1.000
_cell.length_b   1.000
_cell.length_c   1.000
_cell.angle_alpha   90.00
_cell.angle_beta   90.00
_cell.angle_gamma   90.00
#
_symmetry.space_group_name_H-M   'P 1'
#
loop_
_entity.id
_entity.type
_entity.pdbx_description
1 polymer ?
#
loop_
_entity_poly.entity_id
_entity_poly.type
_entity_poly.pdbx_seq_one_letter_code
_entity_poly.pdbx_strand_id
1 'polypeptide(L)'
;GHRFKLRGVRGLRNMGLYPYGFFGISGFFFAPQGKVGGDWKWLKPLKTEGQTLAPSREPYSLVQVAIPLGVGIKYAVDRRWLISIEYGIRKTFTDYIDDVSSTYFPNDILLSEVGSYSALAADPTEGTWVGSEPYQQRGDPTDNDSYMFLIIGANYKLKTTRGGLPKFR
;
A
#
# COMPACT_ATOMS: atom_id res chain seq x y z
N GLY A 1 -17.15 -9.70 35.37
CA GLY A 1 -18.08 -9.06 36.32
C GLY A 1 -17.30 -8.66 37.55
N HIS A 2 -17.75 -7.65 38.28
CA HIS A 2 -17.32 -7.40 39.66
C HIS A 2 -18.59 -7.02 40.41
N ARG A 3 -19.11 -7.96 41.22
CA ARG A 3 -20.38 -7.77 41.95
C ARG A 3 -20.19 -6.98 43.26
N PHE A 4 -18.95 -6.68 43.65
CA PHE A 4 -18.65 -5.94 44.89
C PHE A 4 -17.58 -4.86 44.64
N LYS A 5 -17.84 -3.61 45.07
CA LYS A 5 -16.85 -2.53 45.16
C LYS A 5 -16.38 -2.45 46.62
N LEU A 6 -15.16 -2.92 46.89
CA LEU A 6 -14.51 -2.71 48.19
C LEU A 6 -13.97 -1.28 48.28
N ARG A 7 -14.35 -0.56 49.34
CA ARG A 7 -13.96 0.84 49.56
C ARG A 7 -12.48 0.90 49.97
N GLY A 8 -11.63 1.56 49.19
CA GLY A 8 -10.21 1.74 49.49
C GLY A 8 -9.23 0.99 48.59
N VAL A 9 -9.69 0.10 47.70
CA VAL A 9 -8.82 -0.58 46.72
C VAL A 9 -8.85 0.20 45.41
N ARG A 10 -7.82 1.03 45.17
CA ARG A 10 -7.50 1.53 43.82
C ARG A 10 -6.89 0.38 43.02
N GLY A 11 -7.72 -0.57 42.60
CA GLY A 11 -7.30 -1.58 41.63
C GLY A 11 -6.81 -0.88 40.37
N LEU A 12 -5.74 -1.39 39.75
CA LEU A 12 -5.32 -0.91 38.43
C LEU A 12 -6.56 -0.81 37.55
N ARG A 13 -6.88 0.42 37.13
CA ARG A 13 -7.96 0.67 36.18
C ARG A 13 -7.64 -0.24 34.99
N ASN A 14 -8.46 -1.25 34.74
CA ASN A 14 -8.21 -2.21 33.66
C ASN A 14 -8.24 -1.42 32.35
N MET A 15 -7.09 -0.95 31.89
CA MET A 15 -6.96 -0.27 30.61
C MET A 15 -7.24 -1.34 29.58
N GLY A 16 -8.35 -1.21 28.86
CA GLY A 16 -8.70 -2.08 27.75
C GLY A 16 -7.81 -1.85 26.53
N LEU A 17 -6.51 -1.63 26.75
CA LEU A 17 -5.51 -1.37 25.73
C LEU A 17 -4.81 -2.69 25.38
N TYR A 18 -4.89 -3.08 24.12
CA TYR A 18 -4.35 -4.34 23.61
C TYR A 18 -3.42 -4.03 22.43
N PRO A 19 -2.12 -3.81 22.68
CA PRO A 19 -1.14 -3.69 21.61
C PRO A 19 -0.91 -5.06 20.95
N TYR A 20 -0.67 -5.06 19.65
CA TYR A 20 -0.32 -6.25 18.87
C TYR A 20 0.60 -5.88 17.71
N GLY A 21 1.47 -6.80 17.32
CA GLY A 21 2.18 -6.76 16.04
C GLY A 21 1.52 -7.71 15.06
N PHE A 22 1.68 -7.45 13.77
CA PHE A 22 1.29 -8.37 12.71
C PHE A 22 2.39 -8.45 11.64
N PHE A 23 2.58 -9.65 11.10
CA PHE A 23 3.34 -9.90 9.89
C PHE A 23 2.56 -10.90 9.04
N GLY A 24 2.75 -10.89 7.73
CA GLY A 24 2.07 -11.84 6.87
C GLY A 24 2.57 -11.82 5.44
N ILE A 25 1.76 -12.40 4.55
CA ILE A 25 1.97 -12.42 3.10
C ILE A 25 0.72 -11.79 2.47
N SER A 26 0.92 -10.91 1.49
CA SER A 26 -0.14 -10.20 0.77
C SER A 26 0.07 -10.38 -0.72
N GLY A 27 -0.96 -10.79 -1.47
CA GLY A 27 -1.00 -10.66 -2.92
C GLY A 27 -1.79 -9.41 -3.29
N PHE A 28 -1.32 -8.63 -4.26
CA PHE A 28 -2.05 -7.47 -4.75
C PHE A 28 -1.95 -7.36 -6.28
N PHE A 29 -3.01 -6.82 -6.87
CA PHE A 29 -3.04 -6.39 -8.26
C PHE A 29 -3.04 -4.86 -8.25
N PHE A 30 -2.14 -4.25 -9.00
CA PHE A 30 -2.10 -2.80 -9.18
C PHE A 30 -2.19 -2.46 -10.67
N ALA A 31 -2.63 -1.24 -10.97
CA ALA A 31 -2.68 -0.72 -12.34
C ALA A 31 -2.26 0.76 -12.27
N PRO A 32 -0.97 1.08 -12.52
CA PRO A 32 -0.49 2.44 -12.38
C PRO A 32 -1.14 3.34 -13.44
N GLN A 33 -1.59 4.51 -12.99
CA GLN A 33 -2.27 5.48 -13.83
C GLN A 33 -1.58 6.82 -13.71
N GLY A 34 -1.45 7.52 -14.84
CA GLY A 34 -0.92 8.87 -14.91
C GLY A 34 -1.88 9.79 -15.65
N LYS A 35 -1.85 11.08 -15.30
CA LYS A 35 -2.63 12.10 -15.99
C LYS A 35 -1.86 12.60 -17.21
N VAL A 36 -2.31 12.22 -18.40
CA VAL A 36 -1.62 12.51 -19.67
C VAL A 36 -2.62 13.14 -20.64
N GLY A 37 -2.30 14.34 -21.14
CA GLY A 37 -3.17 15.05 -22.09
C GLY A 37 -4.55 15.41 -21.55
N GLY A 38 -4.70 15.54 -20.21
CA GLY A 38 -5.95 15.92 -19.54
C GLY A 38 -6.70 14.76 -18.87
N ASP A 39 -6.49 13.52 -19.32
CA ASP A 39 -7.21 12.33 -18.83
C ASP A 39 -6.29 11.36 -18.08
N TRP A 40 -6.88 10.56 -17.19
CA TRP A 40 -6.19 9.45 -16.53
C TRP A 40 -6.07 8.26 -17.48
N LYS A 41 -4.83 7.84 -17.75
CA LYS A 41 -4.54 6.70 -18.61
C LYS A 41 -3.70 5.67 -17.86
N TRP A 42 -3.90 4.40 -18.21
CA TRP A 42 -3.09 3.32 -17.69
C TRP A 42 -1.68 3.42 -18.28
N LEU A 43 -0.66 3.34 -17.44
CA LEU A 43 0.73 3.57 -17.84
C LEU A 43 1.38 2.33 -18.46
N LYS A 44 1.04 1.13 -17.97
CA LYS A 44 1.61 -0.12 -18.49
C LYS A 44 1.48 -0.30 -20.01
N PRO A 45 0.32 -0.04 -20.65
CA PRO A 45 0.21 -0.13 -22.11
C PRO A 45 1.03 0.94 -22.85
N LEU A 46 1.37 2.05 -22.17
CA LEU A 46 2.12 3.16 -22.73
C LEU A 46 3.64 2.92 -22.72
N LYS A 47 4.15 1.87 -22.05
CA LYS A 47 5.56 1.47 -22.12
C LYS A 47 6.54 2.63 -21.88
N THR A 48 6.27 3.46 -20.87
CA THR A 48 6.97 4.73 -20.59
C THR A 48 8.50 4.62 -20.50
N GLU A 49 9.01 3.48 -20.04
CA GLU A 49 10.46 3.20 -19.97
C GLU A 49 10.99 2.31 -21.11
N GLY A 50 10.25 2.17 -22.20
CA GLY A 50 10.63 1.33 -23.34
C GLY A 50 10.40 -0.17 -23.13
N GLN A 51 9.49 -0.53 -22.22
CA GLN A 51 9.13 -1.92 -21.94
C GLN A 51 8.71 -2.65 -23.23
N THR A 52 9.32 -3.80 -23.52
CA THR A 52 9.13 -4.57 -24.77
C THR A 52 9.69 -3.92 -26.05
N LEU A 53 10.20 -2.67 -26.01
CA LEU A 53 10.81 -2.01 -27.17
C LEU A 53 12.33 -2.29 -27.26
N ALA A 54 12.98 -2.50 -26.13
CA ALA A 54 14.37 -2.94 -26.07
C ALA A 54 14.46 -4.33 -25.42
N PRO A 55 15.35 -5.23 -25.91
CA PRO A 55 15.59 -6.53 -25.26
C PRO A 55 16.02 -6.42 -23.79
N SER A 56 16.59 -5.28 -23.40
CA SER A 56 17.00 -4.98 -22.02
C SER A 56 15.86 -4.46 -21.13
N ARG A 57 14.67 -4.24 -21.67
CA ARG A 57 13.52 -3.63 -20.97
C ARG A 57 12.34 -4.59 -20.95
N GLU A 58 12.29 -5.44 -19.93
CA GLU A 58 11.19 -6.39 -19.76
C GLU A 58 9.93 -5.72 -19.18
N PRO A 59 8.72 -6.16 -19.57
CA PRO A 59 7.49 -5.67 -18.97
C PRO A 59 7.34 -6.19 -17.53
N TYR A 60 6.96 -5.30 -16.60
CA TYR A 60 6.67 -5.70 -15.22
C TYR A 60 5.32 -6.43 -15.10
N SER A 61 5.15 -7.17 -14.00
CA SER A 61 3.89 -7.84 -13.66
C SER A 61 2.96 -6.92 -12.86
N LEU A 62 1.66 -6.95 -13.17
CA LEU A 62 0.63 -6.24 -12.39
C LEU A 62 0.21 -6.97 -11.12
N VAL A 63 0.46 -8.28 -11.06
CA VAL A 63 0.20 -9.11 -9.88
C VAL A 63 1.51 -9.28 -9.15
N GLN A 64 1.54 -8.82 -7.90
CA GLN A 64 2.74 -8.84 -7.07
C GLN A 64 2.43 -9.34 -5.66
N VAL A 65 3.48 -9.79 -4.99
CA VAL A 65 3.46 -10.18 -3.58
C VAL A 65 4.10 -9.08 -2.74
N ALA A 66 3.60 -8.90 -1.53
CA ALA A 66 4.15 -8.01 -0.53
C ALA A 66 4.18 -8.69 0.84
N ILE A 67 5.11 -8.26 1.68
CA ILE A 67 5.18 -8.61 3.08
C ILE A 67 4.60 -7.45 3.89
N PRO A 68 3.35 -7.54 4.37
CA PRO A 68 2.82 -6.61 5.37
C PRO A 68 3.52 -6.85 6.72
N LEU A 69 4.03 -5.78 7.31
CA LEU A 69 4.56 -5.72 8.67
C LEU A 69 3.98 -4.48 9.35
N GLY A 70 3.45 -4.64 10.56
CA GLY A 70 2.91 -3.49 11.27
C GLY A 70 2.60 -3.75 12.73
N VAL A 71 2.11 -2.69 13.35
CA VAL A 71 1.69 -2.65 14.75
C VAL A 71 0.29 -2.08 14.83
N GLY A 72 -0.47 -2.55 15.80
CA GLY A 72 -1.80 -2.06 16.07
C GLY A 72 -2.08 -1.98 17.55
N ILE A 73 -3.07 -1.17 17.89
CA ILE A 73 -3.56 -1.01 19.25
C ILE A 73 -5.08 -1.12 19.19
N LYS A 74 -5.64 -2.02 20.00
CA LYS A 74 -7.08 -2.06 20.25
C LYS A 74 -7.38 -1.39 21.58
N TYR A 75 -8.38 -0.54 21.63
CA TYR A 75 -8.88 0.12 22.82
C TYR A 75 -10.35 -0.25 23.05
N ALA A 76 -10.64 -0.94 24.15
CA ALA A 76 -12.00 -1.23 24.56
C ALA A 76 -12.63 0.01 25.21
N VAL A 77 -13.47 0.69 24.43
CA VAL A 77 -14.29 1.83 24.90
C VAL A 77 -15.32 1.34 25.92
N ASP A 78 -15.93 0.18 25.63
CA ASP A 78 -16.97 -0.42 26.44
C ASP A 78 -16.88 -1.95 26.41
N ARG A 79 -17.71 -2.63 27.23
CA ARG A 79 -17.85 -4.11 27.18
C ARG A 79 -18.25 -4.66 25.80
N ARG A 80 -18.72 -3.79 24.91
CA ARG A 80 -19.28 -4.11 23.59
C ARG A 80 -18.53 -3.44 22.44
N TRP A 81 -17.79 -2.37 22.68
CA TRP A 81 -17.12 -1.60 21.63
C TRP A 81 -15.62 -1.64 21.82
N LEU A 82 -14.90 -1.99 20.76
CA LEU A 82 -13.45 -1.86 20.67
C LEU A 82 -13.10 -1.04 19.43
N ILE A 83 -12.30 0.00 19.61
CA ILE A 83 -11.70 0.75 18.51
C ILE A 83 -10.31 0.15 18.26
N SER A 84 -9.89 0.03 17.01
CA SER A 84 -8.54 -0.40 16.64
C SER A 84 -7.89 0.63 15.74
N ILE A 85 -6.60 0.88 15.97
CA ILE A 85 -5.75 1.63 15.07
C ILE A 85 -4.62 0.69 14.68
N GLU A 86 -4.41 0.51 13.38
CA GLU A 86 -3.32 -0.28 12.82
C GLU A 86 -2.48 0.58 11.90
N TYR A 87 -1.17 0.51 12.08
CA TYR A 87 -0.20 1.13 11.20
C TYR A 87 0.76 0.06 10.69
N GLY A 88 0.95 -0.01 9.38
CA GLY A 88 1.83 -1.02 8.79
C GLY A 88 2.40 -0.60 7.46
N ILE A 89 3.56 -1.16 7.17
CA ILE A 89 4.25 -1.07 5.88
C ILE A 89 4.03 -2.36 5.11
N ARG A 90 3.82 -2.25 3.79
CA ARG A 90 3.88 -3.36 2.86
C ARG A 90 5.16 -3.23 2.06
N LYS A 91 6.15 -4.06 2.37
CA LYS A 91 7.36 -4.19 1.55
C LYS A 91 7.01 -5.00 0.32
N THR A 92 7.26 -4.44 -0.86
CA THR A 92 7.03 -5.15 -2.12
C THR A 92 8.34 -5.66 -2.69
N PHE A 93 8.23 -6.49 -3.73
CA PHE A 93 9.36 -7.02 -4.49
C PHE A 93 9.41 -6.40 -5.89
N THR A 94 8.86 -5.20 -6.05
CA THR A 94 8.77 -4.50 -7.33
C THR A 94 9.15 -3.04 -7.14
N ASP A 95 9.80 -2.48 -8.15
CA ASP A 95 10.16 -1.06 -8.25
C ASP A 95 9.36 -0.42 -9.40
N TYR A 96 8.08 -0.77 -9.49
CA TYR A 96 7.23 -0.35 -10.62
C TYR A 96 5.83 0.04 -10.15
N ILE A 97 5.62 0.27 -8.85
CA ILE A 97 4.28 0.61 -8.32
C ILE A 97 3.75 1.90 -8.95
N ASP A 98 4.64 2.83 -9.27
CA ASP A 98 4.36 4.11 -9.93
C ASP A 98 4.78 4.15 -11.40
N ASP A 99 5.13 3.00 -12.00
CA ASP A 99 5.63 2.86 -13.37
C ASP A 99 7.01 3.51 -13.60
N VAL A 100 7.82 3.69 -12.54
CA VAL A 100 9.17 4.28 -12.59
C VAL A 100 10.19 3.36 -11.94
N SER A 101 11.25 2.99 -12.66
CA SER A 101 12.31 2.13 -12.09
C SER A 101 13.70 2.54 -12.54
N SER A 102 13.89 2.78 -13.84
CA SER A 102 15.22 2.75 -14.43
C SER A 102 15.64 4.11 -14.99
N THR A 103 15.78 4.20 -16.30
CA THR A 103 16.21 5.41 -16.98
C THR A 103 15.23 5.81 -18.06
N TYR A 104 15.27 7.10 -18.43
CA TYR A 104 14.48 7.64 -19.53
C TYR A 104 14.79 6.89 -20.82
N PHE A 105 13.74 6.44 -21.50
CA PHE A 105 13.87 5.87 -22.84
C PHE A 105 13.82 7.00 -23.88
N PRO A 106 14.47 6.86 -25.05
CA PRO A 106 14.37 7.88 -26.10
C PRO A 106 12.92 8.20 -26.48
N ASN A 107 12.51 9.45 -26.25
CA ASN A 107 11.12 9.91 -26.45
C ASN A 107 10.69 9.89 -27.91
N ASP A 108 11.63 10.06 -28.84
CA ASP A 108 11.42 9.95 -30.29
C ASP A 108 10.96 8.54 -30.68
N ILE A 109 11.57 7.50 -30.10
CA ILE A 109 11.19 6.10 -30.33
C ILE A 109 9.84 5.80 -29.69
N LEU A 110 9.56 6.31 -28.48
CA LEU A 110 8.25 6.16 -27.85
C LEU A 110 7.13 6.79 -28.68
N LEU A 111 7.39 7.98 -29.23
CA LEU A 111 6.46 8.69 -30.09
C LEU A 111 6.18 7.92 -31.38
N SER A 112 7.19 7.32 -32.01
CA SER A 112 7.03 6.58 -33.27
C SER A 112 6.40 5.19 -33.10
N GLU A 113 6.81 4.46 -32.07
CA GLU A 113 6.42 3.05 -31.88
C GLU A 113 5.13 2.85 -31.07
N VAL A 114 4.82 3.78 -30.15
CA VAL A 114 3.68 3.64 -29.22
C VAL A 114 2.69 4.78 -29.40
N GLY A 115 3.18 6.02 -29.50
CA GLY A 115 2.39 7.21 -29.78
C GLY A 115 2.65 8.37 -28.83
N SER A 116 2.03 9.51 -29.11
CA SER A 116 2.27 10.78 -28.39
C SER A 116 1.98 10.72 -26.90
N TYR A 117 0.98 9.97 -26.47
CA TYR A 117 0.68 9.79 -25.05
C TYR A 117 1.77 9.01 -24.30
N SER A 118 2.53 8.15 -24.98
CA SER A 118 3.65 7.42 -24.35
C SER A 118 4.81 8.36 -24.03
N ALA A 119 5.21 9.18 -25.00
CA ALA A 119 6.26 10.18 -24.82
C ALA A 119 5.89 11.20 -23.73
N LEU A 120 4.64 11.69 -23.72
CA LEU A 120 4.15 12.61 -22.67
C LEU A 120 4.07 11.97 -21.28
N ALA A 121 3.79 10.68 -21.21
CA ALA A 121 3.76 9.94 -19.94
C ALA A 121 5.18 9.64 -19.41
N ALA A 122 6.14 9.41 -20.32
CA ALA A 122 7.53 9.19 -19.99
C ALA A 122 8.21 10.49 -19.52
N ASP A 123 7.99 11.60 -20.24
CA ASP A 123 8.49 12.93 -19.92
C ASP A 123 7.38 14.00 -20.04
N PRO A 124 6.74 14.37 -18.91
CA PRO A 124 5.75 15.44 -18.88
C PRO A 124 6.32 16.85 -19.16
N THR A 125 7.65 17.00 -19.15
CA THR A 125 8.32 18.29 -19.41
C THR A 125 8.60 18.52 -20.89
N GLU A 126 8.30 17.53 -21.74
CA GLU A 126 8.48 17.60 -23.20
C GLU A 126 9.92 18.00 -23.60
N GLY A 127 10.93 17.49 -22.87
CA GLY A 127 12.34 17.77 -23.13
C GLY A 127 12.82 19.15 -22.68
N THR A 128 12.03 19.91 -21.92
CA THR A 128 12.49 21.19 -21.34
C THR A 128 13.40 21.01 -20.13
N TRP A 129 13.33 19.84 -19.47
CA TRP A 129 14.19 19.49 -18.35
C TRP A 129 15.46 18.77 -18.83
N VAL A 130 16.64 19.28 -18.46
CA VAL A 130 17.93 18.68 -18.85
C VAL A 130 18.11 17.26 -18.28
N GLY A 131 17.47 16.95 -17.14
CA GLY A 131 17.55 15.63 -16.53
C GLY A 131 16.60 14.57 -17.10
N SER A 132 15.78 14.90 -18.13
CA SER A 132 14.94 13.93 -18.83
C SER A 132 15.53 13.45 -20.16
N GLU A 133 16.81 13.76 -20.42
CA GLU A 133 17.51 13.25 -21.59
C GLU A 133 17.53 11.71 -21.63
N PRO A 134 17.60 11.10 -22.83
CA PRO A 134 17.69 9.66 -22.96
C PRO A 134 18.80 9.07 -22.08
N TYR A 135 18.49 7.95 -21.43
CA TYR A 135 19.37 7.22 -20.52
C TYR A 135 19.71 7.92 -19.20
N GLN A 136 19.17 9.11 -18.92
CA GLN A 136 19.27 9.74 -17.60
C GLN A 136 18.42 9.00 -16.57
N GLN A 137 18.77 9.15 -15.29
CA GLN A 137 18.09 8.50 -14.18
C GLN A 137 16.64 8.97 -14.07
N ARG A 138 15.68 8.04 -14.12
CA ARG A 138 14.24 8.28 -13.91
C ARG A 138 13.77 7.73 -12.57
N GLY A 139 14.23 6.51 -12.23
CA GLY A 139 14.00 5.85 -10.95
C GLY A 139 15.29 5.31 -10.33
N ASP A 140 15.14 4.44 -9.33
CA ASP A 140 16.26 3.74 -8.71
C ASP A 140 16.03 2.23 -8.69
N PRO A 141 16.63 1.46 -9.61
CA PRO A 141 16.40 0.02 -9.71
C PRO A 141 17.06 -0.78 -8.57
N THR A 142 17.78 -0.12 -7.67
CA THR A 142 18.47 -0.79 -6.56
C THR A 142 17.58 -1.03 -5.34
N ASP A 143 16.51 -0.23 -5.19
CA ASP A 143 15.58 -0.30 -4.07
C ASP A 143 14.17 -0.63 -4.56
N ASN A 144 13.45 -1.48 -3.82
CA ASN A 144 12.07 -1.82 -4.16
C ASN A 144 11.07 -0.88 -3.48
N ASP A 145 9.94 -0.67 -4.13
CA ASP A 145 8.85 0.14 -3.60
C ASP A 145 8.26 -0.43 -2.32
N SER A 146 7.80 0.48 -1.46
CA SER A 146 6.99 0.14 -0.30
C SER A 146 5.92 1.18 -0.05
N TYR A 147 4.79 0.74 0.49
CA TYR A 147 3.68 1.62 0.79
C TYR A 147 3.09 1.34 2.17
N MET A 148 2.54 2.37 2.80
CA MET A 148 2.12 2.34 4.20
C MET A 148 0.59 2.46 4.31
N PHE A 149 0.04 1.88 5.37
CA PHE A 149 -1.39 1.96 5.68
C PHE A 149 -1.61 2.42 7.10
N LEU A 150 -2.63 3.25 7.25
CA LEU A 150 -3.27 3.55 8.52
C LEU A 150 -4.71 3.06 8.45
N ILE A 151 -5.08 2.11 9.29
CA ILE A 151 -6.44 1.57 9.37
C ILE A 151 -7.03 1.95 10.72
N ILE A 152 -8.20 2.57 10.70
CA ILE A 152 -9.00 2.87 11.90
C ILE A 152 -10.25 2.01 11.82
N GLY A 153 -10.46 1.15 12.81
CA GLY A 153 -11.55 0.19 12.86
C GLY A 153 -12.41 0.35 14.11
N ALA A 154 -13.70 0.06 13.98
CA ALA A 154 -14.63 -0.05 15.11
C ALA A 154 -15.23 -1.47 15.12
N ASN A 155 -15.10 -2.15 16.26
CA ASN A 155 -15.50 -3.52 16.46
C ASN A 155 -16.64 -3.58 17.48
N TYR A 156 -17.77 -4.17 17.10
CA TYR A 156 -18.93 -4.31 17.98
C TYR A 156 -19.18 -5.78 18.35
N LYS A 157 -19.26 -6.07 19.65
CA LYS A 157 -19.55 -7.40 20.19
C LYS A 157 -21.06 -7.61 20.28
N LEU A 158 -21.57 -8.48 19.40
CA LEU A 158 -22.99 -8.87 19.41
C LEU A 158 -23.37 -9.60 20.71
N LYS A 159 -24.57 -9.30 21.21
CA LYS A 159 -25.14 -10.00 22.36
C LYS A 159 -25.66 -11.35 21.90
N THR A 160 -25.10 -12.44 22.42
CA THR A 160 -25.67 -13.77 22.21
C THR A 160 -26.83 -14.00 23.19
N THR A 161 -27.98 -14.44 22.67
CA THR A 161 -29.20 -14.74 23.45
C THR A 161 -29.18 -16.15 24.04
N ARG A 162 -28.11 -16.94 23.81
CA ARG A 162 -27.99 -18.29 24.38
C ARG A 162 -27.77 -18.19 25.89
N GLY A 163 -28.82 -18.50 26.65
CA GLY A 163 -28.79 -18.68 28.10
C GLY A 163 -28.03 -19.94 28.49
N GLY A 164 -26.71 -19.94 28.34
CA GLY A 164 -25.86 -20.97 28.93
C GLY A 164 -25.69 -20.70 30.42
N LEU A 165 -26.30 -21.53 31.27
CA LEU A 165 -26.00 -21.57 32.70
C LEU A 165 -24.49 -21.77 32.88
N PRO A 166 -23.82 -21.00 33.76
CA PRO A 166 -22.42 -21.25 34.08
C PRO A 166 -22.29 -22.64 34.71
N LYS A 167 -21.74 -23.60 33.98
CA LYS A 167 -21.26 -24.85 34.58
C LYS A 167 -19.90 -24.55 35.22
N PHE A 168 -19.90 -24.46 36.53
CA PHE A 168 -18.68 -24.54 37.31
C PHE A 168 -18.19 -26.00 37.25
N ARG A 169 -16.92 -26.19 36.95
CA ARG A 169 -16.21 -27.46 37.05
C ARG A 169 -15.09 -27.30 38.05
#